data_AF-A0A838KFH0-F1
#
_entry.id   AF-A0A838KFH0-F1
#
_cell.length_a   1.000
_cell.length_b   1.000
_cell.length_c   1.000
_cell.angle_alpha   90.00
_cell.angle_beta   90.00
_cell.angle_gamma   90.00
#
_symmetry.space_group_name_H-M   'P 1'
#
loop_
_entity.id
_entity.type
_entity.pdbx_description
1 polymer ?
#
loop_
_entity_poly.entity_id
_entity_poly.type
_entity_poly.pdbx_seq_one_letter_code
_entity_poly.pdbx_strand_id
1 'polypeptide(L)'
;MTGILAATDDDLSDFTVEIADQVETFVLATREIAAAEDPDLAISLLLLQVSQLLLAGGRLGAISDVVPDERFEPDTGYDPDVEGLRTSLANLLEPIDEHAALFDPYASEPELFTSRLSDDIADVMSDLLHGLAHYRAGRSIEALWWWQFSYLSNWGSTASSVLRALHSVVSHVRLDAPIDEDTRVEDRLLAETAADAATTTG
;
A
#
# COMPACT_ATOMS: atom_id res chain seq x y z
N MET A 1 2.89 12.24 20.49
CA MET A 1 3.06 13.07 19.28
C MET A 1 1.72 13.76 19.08
N THR A 2 1.59 15.01 19.52
CA THR A 2 0.32 15.74 19.47
C THR A 2 0.06 16.16 18.02
N GLY A 3 -1.04 15.69 17.42
CA GLY A 3 -1.41 15.95 16.03
C GLY A 3 -1.34 17.44 15.67
N ILE A 4 -0.93 17.74 14.43
CA ILE A 4 -0.44 19.07 14.05
C ILE A 4 -1.55 20.08 13.77
N LEU A 5 -2.83 19.71 13.68
CA LEU A 5 -3.93 20.67 13.51
C LEU A 5 -5.21 20.18 14.22
N ALA A 6 -5.82 21.06 15.03
CA ALA A 6 -7.21 20.90 15.46
C ALA A 6 -8.09 21.40 14.30
N ALA A 7 -8.68 20.47 13.55
CA ALA A 7 -9.58 20.79 12.44
C ALA A 7 -10.99 21.11 12.97
N THR A 8 -11.69 22.04 12.33
CA THR A 8 -13.12 22.26 12.59
C THR A 8 -13.97 21.20 11.88
N ASP A 9 -15.24 21.03 12.26
CA ASP A 9 -16.14 20.07 11.60
C ASP A 9 -16.30 20.35 10.09
N ASP A 10 -16.28 21.62 9.69
CA ASP A 10 -16.35 22.03 8.28
C ASP A 10 -15.06 21.62 7.54
N ASP A 11 -13.89 21.83 8.14
CA ASP A 11 -12.60 21.40 7.59
C ASP A 11 -12.53 19.87 7.44
N LEU A 12 -13.08 19.13 8.40
CA LEU A 12 -13.14 17.66 8.35
C LEU A 12 -14.09 17.17 7.26
N SER A 13 -15.16 17.91 6.97
CA SER A 13 -16.10 17.54 5.91
C SER A 13 -15.47 17.64 4.52
N ASP A 14 -14.82 18.76 4.21
CA ASP A 14 -14.10 18.94 2.94
C ASP A 14 -12.94 17.94 2.82
N PHE A 15 -12.20 17.73 3.92
CA PHE A 15 -11.14 16.73 3.96
C PHE A 15 -11.65 15.32 3.70
N THR A 16 -12.82 14.96 4.23
CA THR A 16 -13.43 13.65 3.99
C THR A 16 -13.75 13.46 2.50
N VAL A 17 -14.29 14.49 1.83
CA VAL A 17 -14.57 14.44 0.38
C VAL A 17 -13.29 14.20 -0.41
N GLU A 18 -12.21 14.90 -0.08
CA GLU A 18 -10.93 14.74 -0.76
C GLU A 18 -10.30 13.35 -0.55
N ILE A 19 -10.41 12.79 0.65
CA ILE A 19 -9.96 11.41 0.93
C ILE A 19 -10.84 10.42 0.19
N ALA A 20 -12.16 10.62 0.16
CA ALA A 20 -13.08 9.75 -0.58
C ALA A 20 -12.73 9.70 -2.06
N ASP A 21 -12.47 10.84 -2.71
CA ASP A 21 -12.07 10.91 -4.12
C ASP A 21 -10.77 10.13 -4.39
N GLN A 22 -9.79 10.23 -3.48
CA GLN A 22 -8.51 9.51 -3.58
C GLN A 22 -8.71 7.99 -3.42
N VAL A 23 -9.54 7.58 -2.46
CA VAL A 23 -9.89 6.18 -2.21
C VAL A 23 -10.67 5.59 -3.40
N GLU A 24 -11.68 6.29 -3.91
CA GLU A 24 -12.46 5.83 -5.07
C GLU A 24 -11.59 5.67 -6.32
N THR A 25 -10.66 6.60 -6.54
CA THR A 25 -9.69 6.53 -7.64
C THR A 25 -8.83 5.28 -7.52
N PHE A 26 -8.25 5.02 -6.35
CA PHE A 26 -7.45 3.82 -6.10
C PHE A 26 -8.25 2.53 -6.30
N VAL A 27 -9.46 2.46 -5.75
CA VAL A 27 -10.36 1.31 -5.84
C VAL A 27 -10.71 0.99 -7.29
N LEU A 28 -11.06 2.02 -8.08
CA LEU A 28 -11.40 1.86 -9.49
C LEU A 28 -10.19 1.41 -10.30
N ALA A 29 -9.06 2.12 -10.18
CA ALA A 29 -7.86 1.81 -10.93
C ALA A 29 -7.31 0.40 -10.62
N THR A 30 -7.33 -0.02 -9.35
CA THR A 30 -6.87 -1.35 -8.96
C THR A 30 -7.74 -2.46 -9.57
N ARG A 31 -9.06 -2.26 -9.62
CA ARG A 31 -9.98 -3.20 -10.30
C ARG A 31 -9.74 -3.24 -11.81
N GLU A 32 -9.48 -2.09 -12.43
CA GLU A 32 -9.17 -2.02 -13.86
C GLU A 32 -7.84 -2.71 -14.19
N ILE A 33 -6.80 -2.52 -13.37
CA ILE A 33 -5.50 -3.18 -13.55
C ILE A 33 -5.67 -4.70 -13.44
N ALA A 34 -6.38 -5.18 -12.41
CA ALA A 34 -6.64 -6.60 -12.22
C ALA A 34 -7.44 -7.23 -13.39
N ALA A 35 -8.24 -6.44 -14.10
CA ALA A 35 -9.02 -6.89 -15.25
C ALA A 35 -8.28 -6.77 -16.60
N ALA A 36 -7.20 -5.99 -16.68
CA ALA A 36 -6.52 -5.69 -17.94
C ALA A 36 -5.62 -6.83 -18.46
N GLU A 37 -5.28 -7.80 -17.60
CA GLU A 37 -4.45 -8.99 -17.94
C GLU A 37 -3.10 -8.66 -18.62
N ASP A 38 -2.52 -7.48 -18.33
CA ASP A 38 -1.20 -7.05 -18.82
C ASP A 38 -0.19 -6.93 -17.65
N PRO A 39 0.62 -7.98 -17.39
CA PRO A 39 1.54 -8.00 -16.24
C PRO A 39 2.61 -6.90 -16.26
N ASP A 40 3.12 -6.56 -17.44
CA ASP A 40 4.24 -5.61 -17.59
C ASP A 40 3.83 -4.19 -17.18
N LEU A 41 2.61 -3.78 -17.58
CA LEU A 41 2.05 -2.50 -17.17
C LEU A 41 1.50 -2.53 -15.75
N ALA A 42 0.95 -3.68 -15.31
CA ALA A 42 0.31 -3.81 -13.99
C ALA A 42 1.24 -3.39 -12.85
N ILE A 43 2.49 -3.84 -12.84
CA ILE A 43 3.44 -3.55 -11.75
C ILE A 43 3.66 -2.03 -11.61
N SER A 44 3.89 -1.34 -12.74
CA SER A 44 4.15 0.10 -12.73
C SER A 44 2.91 0.91 -12.35
N LEU A 45 1.73 0.47 -12.79
CA LEU A 45 0.47 1.11 -12.45
C LEU A 45 0.09 0.89 -10.98
N LEU A 46 0.25 -0.33 -10.46
CA LEU A 46 0.05 -0.63 -9.04
C LEU A 46 1.01 0.20 -8.17
N LEU A 47 2.28 0.32 -8.56
CA LEU A 47 3.25 1.16 -7.84
C LEU A 47 2.77 2.62 -7.77
N LEU A 48 2.26 3.16 -8.88
CA LEU A 48 1.69 4.51 -8.93
C LEU A 48 0.46 4.64 -8.03
N GLN A 49 -0.49 3.71 -8.14
CA GLN A 49 -1.74 3.74 -7.37
C GLN A 49 -1.48 3.62 -5.86
N VAL A 50 -0.60 2.70 -5.44
CA VAL A 50 -0.21 2.54 -4.04
C VAL A 50 0.52 3.78 -3.52
N SER A 51 1.36 4.43 -4.35
CA SER A 51 1.99 5.71 -3.97
C SER A 51 0.97 6.81 -3.71
N GLN A 52 -0.06 6.91 -4.56
CA GLN A 52 -1.15 7.88 -4.42
C GLN A 52 -2.01 7.58 -3.18
N LEU A 53 -2.28 6.30 -2.90
CA LEU A 53 -2.98 5.88 -1.70
C LEU A 53 -2.18 6.24 -0.43
N LEU A 54 -0.87 6.01 -0.43
CA LEU A 54 0.00 6.36 0.71
C LEU A 54 0.07 7.88 0.93
N LEU A 55 -0.11 8.70 -0.10
CA LEU A 55 -0.32 10.14 0.09
C LEU A 55 -1.60 10.42 0.88
N ALA A 56 -2.72 9.77 0.55
CA ALA A 56 -3.97 9.88 1.33
C ALA A 56 -3.77 9.43 2.78
N GLY A 57 -3.07 8.31 2.99
CA GLY A 57 -2.70 7.81 4.31
C GLY A 57 -1.84 8.79 5.11
N GLY A 58 -0.81 9.34 4.49
CA GLY A 58 0.04 10.35 5.12
C GLY A 58 -0.75 11.58 5.60
N ARG A 59 -1.79 11.97 4.85
CA ARG A 59 -2.71 13.06 5.26
C ARG A 59 -3.57 12.65 6.46
N LEU A 60 -4.12 11.43 6.46
CA LEU A 60 -4.89 10.89 7.60
C LEU A 60 -4.04 10.80 8.88
N GLY A 61 -2.76 10.43 8.77
CA GLY A 61 -1.83 10.39 9.89
C GLY A 61 -1.34 11.77 10.37
N ALA A 62 -1.58 12.84 9.61
CA ALA A 62 -1.16 14.20 9.96
C ALA A 62 -2.22 14.98 10.77
N ILE A 63 -3.48 14.56 10.72
CA ILE A 63 -4.58 15.18 11.46
C ILE A 63 -4.70 14.57 12.86
N SER A 64 -5.49 15.21 13.72
CA SER A 64 -5.84 14.65 15.04
C SER A 64 -6.73 13.41 14.88
N ASP A 65 -6.77 12.56 15.91
CA ASP A 65 -7.65 11.38 15.93
C ASP A 65 -9.11 11.81 15.73
N VAL A 66 -9.74 11.23 14.72
CA VAL A 66 -11.18 11.39 14.46
C VAL A 66 -11.92 10.53 15.45
N VAL A 67 -13.05 11.02 15.97
CA VAL A 67 -13.88 10.28 16.93
C VAL A 67 -15.33 10.40 16.49
N PRO A 68 -16.00 9.28 16.16
CA PRO A 68 -17.42 9.28 15.87
C PRO A 68 -18.29 9.71 17.06
N ASP A 69 -19.47 10.26 16.77
CA ASP A 69 -20.46 10.62 17.80
C ASP A 69 -21.08 9.38 18.48
N GLU A 70 -21.30 8.32 17.69
CA GLU A 70 -21.87 7.06 18.16
C GLU A 70 -20.78 6.11 18.66
N ARG A 71 -21.12 5.28 19.65
CA ARG A 71 -20.19 4.30 20.22
C ARG A 71 -20.16 2.96 19.49
N PHE A 72 -21.14 2.73 18.63
CA PHE A 72 -21.32 1.49 17.90
C PHE A 72 -21.31 1.81 16.42
N GLU A 73 -20.68 0.93 15.66
CA GLU A 73 -20.69 1.02 14.21
C GLU A 73 -22.12 0.80 13.67
N PRO A 74 -22.66 1.73 12.88
CA PRO A 74 -23.92 1.53 12.18
C PRO A 74 -23.76 0.54 11.03
N ASP A 75 -24.72 -0.38 10.87
CA ASP A 75 -24.72 -1.37 9.79
C ASP A 75 -24.50 -0.71 8.41
N THR A 76 -23.51 -1.24 7.68
CA THR A 76 -23.13 -0.87 6.30
C THR A 76 -23.77 -1.79 5.26
N GLY A 77 -24.44 -2.86 5.70
CA GLY A 77 -25.03 -3.87 4.84
C GLY A 77 -24.09 -5.06 4.65
N TYR A 78 -23.76 -5.36 3.39
CA TYR A 78 -22.90 -6.49 3.07
C TYR A 78 -21.43 -6.08 3.04
N ASP A 79 -20.57 -6.95 3.57
CA ASP A 79 -19.13 -6.79 3.48
C ASP A 79 -18.68 -6.72 2.01
N PRO A 80 -17.68 -5.88 1.69
CA PRO A 80 -17.14 -5.79 0.34
C PRO A 80 -16.50 -7.11 -0.09
N ASP A 81 -16.99 -7.69 -1.19
CA ASP A 81 -16.37 -8.87 -1.78
C ASP A 81 -15.14 -8.47 -2.62
N VAL A 82 -13.97 -8.89 -2.13
CA VAL A 82 -12.65 -8.69 -2.77
C VAL A 82 -12.02 -10.00 -3.24
N GLU A 83 -12.69 -11.14 -3.10
CA GLU A 83 -12.10 -12.45 -3.43
C GLU A 83 -11.80 -12.59 -4.93
N GLY A 84 -12.73 -12.11 -5.77
CA GLY A 84 -12.51 -12.06 -7.20
C GLY A 84 -11.30 -11.20 -7.59
N LEU A 85 -11.10 -10.07 -6.90
CA LEU A 85 -9.95 -9.20 -7.11
C LEU A 85 -8.64 -9.89 -6.71
N ARG A 86 -8.62 -10.50 -5.52
CA ARG A 86 -7.47 -11.27 -5.00
C ARG A 86 -7.04 -12.33 -6.00
N THR A 87 -7.98 -13.14 -6.47
CA THR A 87 -7.72 -14.20 -7.47
C THR A 87 -7.15 -13.62 -8.78
N SER A 88 -7.74 -12.53 -9.29
CA SER A 88 -7.25 -11.88 -10.51
C SER A 88 -5.83 -11.34 -10.34
N LEU A 89 -5.53 -10.69 -9.20
CA LEU A 89 -4.19 -10.18 -8.91
C LEU A 89 -3.16 -11.30 -8.74
N ALA A 90 -3.51 -12.40 -8.05
CA ALA A 90 -2.61 -13.54 -7.87
C ALA A 90 -2.20 -14.14 -9.22
N ASN A 91 -3.14 -14.27 -10.16
CA ASN A 91 -2.84 -14.74 -11.51
C ASN A 91 -1.99 -13.74 -12.31
N LEU A 92 -2.31 -12.45 -12.19
CA LEU A 92 -1.59 -11.37 -12.89
C LEU A 92 -0.14 -11.22 -12.39
N LEU A 93 0.09 -11.48 -11.11
CA LEU A 93 1.36 -11.26 -10.42
C LEU A 93 2.13 -12.54 -10.12
N GLU A 94 1.68 -13.72 -10.59
CA GLU A 94 2.24 -15.06 -10.24
C GLU A 94 3.77 -15.09 -10.05
N PRO A 95 4.61 -14.52 -10.96
CA PRO A 95 6.07 -14.63 -10.82
C PRO A 95 6.66 -13.82 -9.66
N ILE A 96 5.93 -12.85 -9.13
CA ILE A 96 6.39 -11.89 -8.10
C ILE A 96 5.41 -11.75 -6.93
N ASP A 97 4.35 -12.56 -6.91
CA ASP A 97 3.24 -12.38 -5.96
C ASP A 97 3.74 -12.55 -4.53
N GLU A 98 4.65 -13.50 -4.30
CA GLU A 98 5.26 -13.76 -3.00
C GLU A 98 6.49 -12.87 -2.75
N HIS A 99 6.57 -12.25 -1.56
CA HIS A 99 7.74 -11.50 -1.13
C HIS A 99 7.98 -11.57 0.38
N ALA A 100 9.21 -11.26 0.80
CA ALA A 100 9.52 -11.05 2.21
C ALA A 100 9.05 -9.65 2.64
N ALA A 101 8.38 -9.58 3.78
CA ALA A 101 7.90 -8.36 4.41
C ALA A 101 8.48 -8.25 5.83
N LEU A 102 8.73 -7.01 6.27
CA LEU A 102 9.19 -6.71 7.63
C LEU A 102 7.98 -6.39 8.50
N PHE A 103 7.82 -7.08 9.62
CA PHE A 103 6.66 -6.91 10.50
C PHE A 103 6.64 -5.54 11.19
N ASP A 104 7.66 -5.24 12.00
CA ASP A 104 7.81 -3.94 12.67
C ASP A 104 9.27 -3.46 12.55
N PRO A 105 9.54 -2.34 11.87
CA PRO A 105 10.90 -1.81 11.71
C PRO A 105 11.54 -1.30 13.02
N TYR A 106 10.76 -1.15 14.09
CA TYR A 106 11.24 -0.73 15.41
C TYR A 106 11.27 -1.86 16.43
N ALA A 107 10.91 -3.09 16.05
CA ALA A 107 11.02 -4.25 16.92
C ALA A 107 12.47 -4.42 17.40
N SER A 108 12.63 -4.78 18.68
CA SER A 108 13.97 -5.03 19.25
C SER A 108 14.67 -6.19 18.54
N GLU A 109 13.90 -7.14 18.00
CA GLU A 109 14.34 -8.23 17.15
C GLU A 109 13.53 -8.16 15.84
N PRO A 110 14.11 -7.70 14.73
CA PRO A 110 13.41 -7.61 13.44
C PRO A 110 12.97 -8.98 12.94
N GLU A 111 11.69 -9.11 12.58
CA GLU A 111 11.09 -10.34 12.06
C GLU A 111 10.65 -10.16 10.61
N LEU A 112 11.09 -11.07 9.75
CA LEU A 112 10.61 -11.18 8.36
C LEU A 112 9.55 -12.27 8.28
N PHE A 113 8.53 -12.02 7.48
CA PHE A 113 7.51 -13.00 7.14
C PHE A 113 7.26 -13.01 5.63
N THR A 114 6.70 -14.09 5.12
CA THR A 114 6.29 -14.21 3.73
C THR A 114 4.90 -13.63 3.56
N SER A 115 4.74 -12.71 2.61
CA SER A 115 3.45 -12.11 2.23
C SER A 115 3.20 -12.26 0.74
N ARG A 116 1.95 -12.00 0.32
CA ARG A 116 1.56 -11.96 -1.09
C ARG A 116 0.99 -10.61 -1.48
N LEU A 117 1.45 -10.05 -2.59
CA LEU A 117 0.95 -8.79 -3.15
C LEU A 117 -0.56 -8.84 -3.38
N SER A 118 -1.06 -9.95 -3.92
CA SER A 118 -2.48 -10.16 -4.19
C SER A 118 -3.34 -10.15 -2.92
N ASP A 119 -2.88 -10.80 -1.86
CA ASP A 119 -3.54 -10.81 -0.54
C ASP A 119 -3.50 -9.42 0.09
N ASP A 120 -2.31 -8.81 0.14
CA ASP A 120 -2.08 -7.49 0.75
C ASP A 120 -2.91 -6.39 0.07
N ILE A 121 -2.97 -6.38 -1.27
CA ILE A 121 -3.77 -5.40 -2.02
C ILE A 121 -5.27 -5.66 -1.78
N ALA A 122 -5.71 -6.92 -1.73
CA ALA A 122 -7.11 -7.24 -1.47
C ALA A 122 -7.55 -6.83 -0.05
N ASP A 123 -6.66 -6.98 0.94
CA ASP A 123 -6.92 -6.60 2.32
C ASP A 123 -6.97 -5.06 2.46
N VAL A 124 -6.05 -4.34 1.82
CA VAL A 124 -6.13 -2.88 1.69
C VAL A 124 -7.46 -2.46 1.05
N MET A 125 -7.89 -3.14 -0.03
CA MET A 125 -9.16 -2.85 -0.70
C MET A 125 -10.37 -3.06 0.23
N SER A 126 -10.33 -4.08 1.09
CA SER A 126 -11.38 -4.33 2.08
C SER A 126 -11.53 -3.17 3.05
N ASP A 127 -10.43 -2.71 3.66
CA ASP A 127 -10.42 -1.59 4.61
C ASP A 127 -10.94 -0.29 3.97
N LEU A 128 -10.52 -0.01 2.74
CA LEU A 128 -10.92 1.18 2.01
C LEU A 128 -12.40 1.15 1.61
N LEU A 129 -12.89 0.00 1.14
CA LEU A 129 -14.29 -0.19 0.77
C LEU A 129 -15.22 -0.09 1.98
N HIS A 130 -14.75 -0.48 3.17
CA HIS A 130 -15.49 -0.35 4.41
C HIS A 130 -15.80 1.12 4.74
N GLY A 131 -14.78 1.98 4.79
CA GLY A 131 -14.99 3.42 4.98
C GLY A 131 -15.83 4.04 3.85
N LEU A 132 -15.66 3.56 2.61
CA LEU A 132 -16.43 4.04 1.47
C LEU A 132 -17.92 3.68 1.57
N ALA A 133 -18.27 2.55 2.18
CA ALA A 133 -19.66 2.19 2.45
C ALA A 133 -20.31 3.20 3.42
N HIS A 134 -19.60 3.61 4.47
CA HIS A 134 -20.07 4.67 5.36
C HIS A 134 -20.21 6.01 4.64
N TYR A 135 -19.22 6.38 3.82
CA TYR A 135 -19.25 7.64 3.07
C TYR A 135 -20.46 7.71 2.14
N ARG A 136 -20.73 6.62 1.39
CA ARG A 136 -21.89 6.51 0.49
C ARG A 136 -23.23 6.51 1.21
N ALA A 137 -23.25 6.12 2.49
CA ALA A 137 -24.42 6.23 3.36
C ALA A 137 -24.59 7.65 3.97
N GLY A 138 -23.74 8.62 3.61
CA GLY A 138 -23.76 9.98 4.15
C GLY A 138 -23.15 10.12 5.54
N ARG A 139 -22.39 9.11 6.00
CA ARG A 139 -21.76 9.06 7.33
C ARG A 139 -20.29 9.47 7.22
N SER A 140 -20.05 10.74 6.90
CA SER A 140 -18.70 11.26 6.57
C SER A 140 -17.68 11.07 7.70
N ILE A 141 -18.03 11.43 8.94
CA ILE A 141 -17.12 11.29 10.09
C ILE A 141 -16.82 9.82 10.39
N GLU A 142 -17.82 8.94 10.25
CA GLU A 142 -17.64 7.49 10.42
C GLU A 142 -16.69 6.91 9.37
N ALA A 143 -16.85 7.33 8.11
CA ALA A 143 -15.96 6.94 7.01
C ALA A 143 -14.52 7.39 7.27
N LEU A 144 -14.36 8.67 7.66
CA LEU A 144 -13.05 9.24 7.93
C LEU A 144 -12.37 8.55 9.12
N TRP A 145 -13.14 8.23 10.16
CA TRP A 145 -12.65 7.45 11.29
C TRP A 145 -12.17 6.07 10.84
N TRP A 146 -12.98 5.31 10.09
CA TRP A 146 -12.59 4.00 9.61
C TRP A 146 -11.32 4.04 8.76
N TRP A 147 -11.22 5.00 7.83
CA TRP A 147 -10.02 5.16 7.02
C TRP A 147 -8.79 5.51 7.86
N GLN A 148 -8.90 6.41 8.85
CA GLN A 148 -7.78 6.77 9.71
C GLN A 148 -7.38 5.63 10.65
N PHE A 149 -8.35 5.00 11.31
CA PHE A 149 -8.09 3.88 12.22
C PHE A 149 -7.41 2.73 11.49
N SER A 150 -7.96 2.30 10.35
CA SER A 150 -7.39 1.21 9.56
C SER A 150 -6.05 1.61 8.92
N TYR A 151 -5.79 2.90 8.63
CA TYR A 151 -4.48 3.35 8.17
C TYR A 151 -3.40 3.07 9.21
N LEU A 152 -3.70 3.42 10.47
CA LEU A 152 -2.76 3.32 11.58
C LEU A 152 -2.61 1.89 12.09
N SER A 153 -3.60 1.02 11.86
CA SER A 153 -3.63 -0.33 12.41
C SER A 153 -3.42 -1.44 11.39
N ASN A 154 -3.65 -1.20 10.09
CA ASN A 154 -3.58 -2.22 9.04
C ASN A 154 -3.13 -1.66 7.68
N TRP A 155 -4.02 -1.11 6.85
CA TRP A 155 -3.70 -0.83 5.44
C TRP A 155 -2.51 0.11 5.22
N GLY A 156 -2.14 0.96 6.17
CA GLY A 156 -0.97 1.83 6.04
C GLY A 156 0.36 1.06 6.00
N SER A 157 0.54 0.09 6.91
CA SER A 157 1.74 -0.77 6.91
C SER A 157 1.71 -1.74 5.74
N THR A 158 0.55 -2.34 5.45
CA THR A 158 0.34 -3.25 4.32
C THR A 158 0.65 -2.56 2.98
N ALA A 159 0.07 -1.38 2.72
CA ALA A 159 0.36 -0.61 1.50
C ALA A 159 1.82 -0.17 1.40
N SER A 160 2.48 0.14 2.52
CA SER A 160 3.92 0.46 2.53
C SER A 160 4.79 -0.74 2.16
N SER A 161 4.41 -1.94 2.63
CA SER A 161 5.05 -3.21 2.27
C SER A 161 4.90 -3.50 0.78
N VAL A 162 3.66 -3.38 0.25
CA VAL A 162 3.34 -3.52 -1.19
C VAL A 162 4.16 -2.54 -2.02
N LEU A 163 4.22 -1.26 -1.63
CA LEU A 163 5.02 -0.24 -2.31
C LEU A 163 6.48 -0.65 -2.41
N ARG A 164 7.05 -1.15 -1.31
CA ARG A 164 8.45 -1.56 -1.23
C ARG A 164 8.76 -2.76 -2.13
N ALA A 165 7.85 -3.73 -2.21
CA ALA A 165 7.95 -4.89 -3.08
C ALA A 165 7.86 -4.48 -4.56
N LEU A 166 6.82 -3.74 -4.95
CA LEU A 166 6.65 -3.25 -6.32
C LEU A 166 7.81 -2.36 -6.78
N HIS A 167 8.26 -1.44 -5.93
CA HIS A 167 9.42 -0.59 -6.22
C HIS A 167 10.70 -1.43 -6.41
N SER A 168 10.87 -2.51 -5.63
CA SER A 168 11.97 -3.44 -5.81
C SER A 168 11.95 -4.03 -7.21
N VAL A 169 10.82 -4.59 -7.65
CA VAL A 169 10.68 -5.20 -8.98
C VAL A 169 10.98 -4.18 -10.08
N VAL A 170 10.37 -3.00 -10.04
CA VAL A 170 10.61 -1.93 -11.02
C VAL A 170 12.08 -1.53 -11.06
N SER A 171 12.73 -1.39 -9.91
CA SER A 171 14.16 -1.02 -9.84
C SER A 171 15.03 -2.08 -10.49
N HIS A 172 14.77 -3.36 -10.22
CA HIS A 172 15.53 -4.46 -10.81
C HIS A 172 15.38 -4.51 -12.33
N VAL A 173 14.15 -4.41 -12.82
CA VAL A 173 13.87 -4.39 -14.26
C VAL A 173 14.50 -3.18 -14.95
N ARG A 174 14.43 -1.99 -14.35
CA ARG A 174 14.91 -0.74 -14.97
C ARG A 174 16.42 -0.55 -14.90
N LEU A 175 17.07 -1.14 -13.89
CA LEU A 175 18.52 -1.07 -13.72
C LEU A 175 19.25 -2.30 -14.28
N ASP A 176 18.51 -3.26 -14.85
CA ASP A 176 19.04 -4.56 -15.31
C ASP A 176 19.81 -5.28 -14.19
N ALA A 177 19.28 -5.18 -12.95
CA ALA A 177 19.89 -5.77 -11.77
C ALA A 177 19.24 -7.13 -11.46
N PRO A 178 20.02 -8.16 -11.10
CA PRO A 178 19.48 -9.46 -10.74
C PRO A 178 18.59 -9.38 -9.50
N ILE A 179 17.40 -10.01 -9.53
CA ILE A 179 16.47 -10.08 -8.39
C ILE A 179 17.00 -11.04 -7.31
N ASP A 180 17.77 -12.04 -7.71
CA ASP A 180 18.35 -13.04 -6.83
C ASP A 180 19.59 -12.53 -6.08
N GLU A 181 19.61 -12.74 -4.76
CA GLU A 181 20.67 -12.27 -3.85
C GLU A 181 22.02 -12.92 -4.17
N ASP A 182 22.04 -14.19 -4.55
CA ASP A 182 23.28 -14.89 -4.93
C ASP A 182 23.93 -14.22 -6.14
N THR A 183 23.12 -13.89 -7.15
CA THR A 183 23.59 -13.19 -8.35
C THR A 183 24.03 -11.75 -8.02
N ARG A 184 23.32 -11.03 -7.12
CA ARG A 184 23.71 -9.68 -6.68
C ARG A 184 25.03 -9.66 -5.91
N VAL A 185 25.27 -10.64 -5.06
CA VAL A 185 26.53 -10.78 -4.30
C VAL A 185 27.67 -11.09 -5.26
N GLU A 186 27.45 -11.98 -6.24
CA GLU A 186 28.43 -12.28 -7.28
C GLU A 186 28.79 -11.03 -8.10
N ASP A 187 27.80 -10.29 -8.62
CA ASP A 187 28.02 -9.05 -9.38
C ASP A 187 28.77 -7.99 -8.57
N ARG A 188 28.43 -7.85 -7.28
CA ARG A 188 29.13 -6.92 -6.38
C ARG A 188 30.60 -7.32 -6.18
N LEU A 189 30.88 -8.60 -5.93
CA LEU A 189 32.24 -9.11 -5.76
C LEU A 189 33.06 -8.94 -7.05
N LEU A 190 32.44 -9.16 -8.21
CA LEU A 190 33.06 -8.90 -9.52
C LEU A 190 33.38 -7.40 -9.72
N ALA A 191 32.47 -6.51 -9.32
CA ALA A 191 32.71 -5.07 -9.40
C ALA A 191 33.82 -4.59 -8.45
N GLU A 192 33.83 -5.09 -7.21
CA GLU A 192 34.88 -4.79 -6.22
C GLU A 192 36.26 -5.27 -6.71
N THR A 193 36.36 -6.50 -7.21
CA THR A 193 37.63 -7.04 -7.75
C THR A 193 38.12 -6.30 -9.00
N ALA A 194 37.21 -5.87 -9.89
CA ALA A 194 37.57 -5.06 -11.06
C ALA A 194 38.10 -3.67 -10.66
N ALA A 195 37.51 -3.04 -9.63
CA ALA A 195 37.94 -1.75 -9.10
C ALA A 195 39.34 -1.82 -8.44
N ASP A 196 39.60 -2.89 -7.69
CA ASP A 196 40.91 -3.13 -7.07
C ASP A 196 42.02 -3.37 -8.12
N ALA A 197 41.71 -4.12 -9.19
CA ALA A 197 42.64 -4.34 -10.30
C ALA A 197 42.98 -3.04 -11.05
N ALA A 198 42.00 -2.15 -11.23
CA ALA A 198 42.21 -0.84 -11.84
C ALA A 198 43.08 0.09 -10.99
N THR A 199 43.00 -0.02 -9.66
CA THR A 199 43.75 0.81 -8.71
C THR A 199 45.20 0.34 -8.54
N THR A 200 45.49 -0.94 -8.76
CA THR A 200 46.83 -1.54 -8.61
C THR A 200 47.74 -1.31 -9.82
N THR A 201 47.20 -0.82 -10.95
CA THR A 201 47.94 -0.65 -12.22
C THR A 201 48.39 0.81 -12.47
N GLY A 202 48.14 1.74 -11.53
CA GLY A 202 48.58 3.15 -11.58
C GLY A 202 49.73 3.45 -10.64
#